data_AF-A0A7S4K0R0-F1
#
_entry.id   AF-A0A7S4K0R0-F1
#
_cell.length_a   1.000
_cell.length_b   1.000
_cell.length_c   1.000
_cell.angle_alpha   90.00
_cell.angle_beta   90.00
_cell.angle_gamma   90.00
#
_symmetry.space_group_name_H-M   'P 1'
#
loop_
_entity.id
_entity.type
_entity.pdbx_description
1 polymer ?
#
loop_
_entity_poly.entity_id
_entity_poly.type
_entity_poly.pdbx_seq_one_letter_code
_entity_poly.pdbx_strand_id
1 'polypeptide(L)'
;FHYLFGVEIPGCCGTIDVETGGKATLFVPRQPDEYTVWMGPPPSLDELRRMYRVDDVMYVDELPDFVRDRMDAAPASELELELYLYGGTNSDSGAPGIPASFEGSENYATDTIKLHRALHECRVIKSPAEIDVLRHASRIASAAHVEMMRQCRPNMMEYQLESIFLHR
;
A
#
# COMPACT_ATOMS: atom_id res chain seq x y z
N PHE A 1 -1.20 0.47 -2.50
CA PHE A 1 -0.20 0.76 -1.45
C PHE A 1 0.43 -0.51 -0.88
N HIS A 2 -0.32 -1.37 -0.17
CA HIS A 2 0.21 -2.61 0.44
C HIS A 2 1.01 -3.50 -0.52
N TYR A 3 0.54 -3.70 -1.76
CA TYR A 3 1.26 -4.49 -2.78
C TYR A 3 2.69 -4.01 -3.04
N LEU A 4 2.95 -2.70 -2.95
CA LEU A 4 4.26 -2.12 -3.23
C LEU A 4 5.15 -1.99 -1.99
N PHE A 5 4.56 -1.63 -0.85
CA PHE A 5 5.32 -1.26 0.35
C PHE A 5 5.09 -2.16 1.57
N GLY A 6 4.02 -2.96 1.60
CA GLY A 6 3.67 -3.79 2.77
C GLY A 6 3.36 -3.01 4.07
N VAL A 7 3.18 -1.69 3.97
CA VAL A 7 2.99 -0.81 5.13
C VAL A 7 1.57 -0.90 5.67
N GLU A 8 1.46 -1.00 7.00
CA GLU A 8 0.22 -1.05 7.76
C GLU A 8 -0.09 0.27 8.50
N ILE A 9 0.91 1.16 8.59
CA ILE A 9 0.77 2.47 9.23
C ILE A 9 -0.16 3.36 8.39
N PRO A 10 -1.25 3.90 8.97
CA PRO A 10 -2.19 4.75 8.24
C PRO A 10 -1.56 6.10 7.88
N GLY A 11 -2.10 6.74 6.84
CA GLY A 11 -1.68 8.08 6.42
C GLY A 11 -0.30 8.16 5.75
N CYS A 12 0.28 7.02 5.37
CA CYS A 12 1.55 7.01 4.64
C CYS A 12 1.36 7.26 3.14
N CYS A 13 2.39 7.84 2.52
CA CYS A 13 2.55 7.93 1.07
C CYS A 13 3.84 7.21 0.67
N GLY A 14 4.03 6.92 -0.61
CA GLY A 14 5.25 6.27 -1.09
C GLY A 14 5.51 6.61 -2.54
N THR A 15 6.78 6.83 -2.86
CA THR A 15 7.25 7.11 -4.22
C THR A 15 8.22 6.03 -4.65
N ILE A 16 8.22 5.73 -5.96
CA ILE A 16 9.18 4.83 -6.59
C ILE A 16 9.71 5.56 -7.81
N ASP A 17 11.02 5.79 -7.82
CA ASP A 17 11.71 6.45 -8.93
C ASP A 17 12.05 5.41 -10.00
N VAL A 18 11.38 5.49 -11.14
CA VAL A 18 11.51 4.52 -12.25
C VAL A 18 12.85 4.67 -12.99
N GLU A 19 13.40 5.88 -13.05
CA GLU A 19 14.64 6.17 -13.79
C GLU A 19 15.89 5.69 -13.04
N THR A 20 15.90 5.83 -11.71
CA THR A 20 17.01 5.40 -10.85
C THR A 20 17.05 3.88 -10.58
N GLY A 21 16.23 3.10 -11.29
CA GLY A 21 16.16 1.66 -11.13
C GLY A 21 15.24 1.19 -9.99
N GLY A 22 14.28 2.03 -9.58
CA GLY A 22 13.24 1.66 -8.62
C GLY A 22 13.50 2.11 -7.19
N LYS A 23 14.24 3.20 -6.96
CA LYS A 23 14.50 3.73 -5.61
C LYS A 23 13.17 4.05 -4.92
N ALA A 24 12.90 3.39 -3.80
CA ALA A 24 11.65 3.48 -3.05
C ALA A 24 11.80 4.38 -1.81
N THR A 25 10.96 5.42 -1.72
CA THR A 25 10.92 6.32 -0.56
C THR A 25 9.54 6.24 0.10
N LEU A 26 9.52 5.95 1.40
CA LEU A 26 8.30 5.91 2.20
C LEU A 26 8.12 7.22 2.97
N PHE A 27 6.90 7.77 2.97
CA PHE A 27 6.55 8.98 3.71
C PHE A 27 5.58 8.60 4.83
N VAL A 28 5.94 8.90 6.07
CA VAL A 28 5.12 8.58 7.25
C VAL A 28 4.62 9.86 7.95
N PRO A 29 3.42 9.86 8.55
CA PRO A 29 2.92 11.06 9.22
C PRO A 29 3.74 11.37 10.48
N ARG A 30 4.07 12.66 10.70
CA ARG A 30 4.58 13.10 12.00
C ARG A 30 3.48 12.94 13.04
N GLN A 31 3.83 12.31 14.15
CA GLN A 31 2.91 12.17 15.27
C GLN A 31 3.12 13.32 16.25
N PRO A 32 2.04 13.89 16.83
CA PRO A 32 2.16 14.88 17.89
C PRO A 32 2.75 14.24 19.16
N ASP A 33 3.34 15.04 20.05
CA ASP A 33 3.95 14.55 21.29
C ASP A 33 2.96 13.71 22.14
N GLU A 34 1.69 14.10 22.14
CA GLU A 34 0.61 13.41 22.84
C GLU A 34 0.39 11.96 22.34
N TYR A 35 0.72 11.65 21.09
CA TYR A 35 0.60 10.30 20.53
C TYR A 35 1.38 9.28 21.36
N THR A 36 2.57 9.66 21.80
CA THR A 36 3.47 8.79 22.58
C THR A 36 2.85 8.37 23.90
N VAL A 37 2.00 9.21 24.49
CA VAL A 37 1.31 8.93 25.76
C VAL A 37 0.31 7.78 25.62
N TRP A 38 -0.37 7.69 24.48
CA TRP A 38 -1.46 6.73 24.25
C TRP A 38 -1.02 5.48 23.51
N MET A 39 -0.16 5.65 22.50
CA MET A 39 0.21 4.60 21.54
C MET A 39 1.61 4.04 21.78
N GLY A 40 2.38 4.67 22.69
CA GLY A 40 3.80 4.41 22.86
C GLY A 40 4.67 5.18 21.86
N PRO A 41 6.00 5.16 22.04
CA PRO A 41 6.92 5.89 21.18
C PRO A 41 6.85 5.35 19.75
N PRO A 42 6.63 6.20 18.73
CA PRO A 42 6.64 5.73 17.35
C PRO A 42 8.05 5.25 16.97
N PRO A 43 8.17 4.24 16.09
CA PRO A 43 9.46 3.83 15.56
C PRO A 43 10.16 5.00 14.87
N SER A 44 11.48 5.07 14.99
CA SER A 44 12.31 6.03 14.28
C SER A 44 12.29 5.77 12.76
N LEU A 45 12.62 6.80 11.97
CA LEU A 45 12.66 6.66 10.50
C LEU A 45 13.61 5.54 10.04
N ASP A 46 14.75 5.35 10.71
CA ASP A 46 15.71 4.30 10.38
C ASP A 46 15.20 2.89 10.77
N GLU A 47 14.41 2.76 11.83
CA GLU A 47 13.71 1.51 12.14
C GLU A 47 12.66 1.19 11.08
N LEU A 48 11.86 2.17 10.66
CA LEU A 48 10.87 2.00 9.60
C LEU A 48 11.53 1.63 8.26
N ARG A 49 12.66 2.26 7.94
CA ARG A 49 13.45 1.97 6.74
C ARG A 49 13.90 0.52 6.72
N ARG A 50 14.45 0.02 7.84
CA ARG A 50 14.88 -1.38 7.98
C ARG A 50 13.70 -2.36 7.96
N MET A 51 12.59 -1.98 8.60
CA MET A 51 11.39 -2.82 8.70
C MET A 51 10.73 -3.03 7.34
N TYR A 52 10.53 -1.96 6.58
CA TYR A 52 9.89 -2.00 5.26
C TYR A 52 10.86 -2.23 4.10
N ARG A 53 12.17 -2.25 4.37
CA ARG A 53 13.24 -2.49 3.39
C ARG A 53 13.16 -1.54 2.19
N VAL A 54 12.84 -0.28 2.47
CA VAL A 54 12.85 0.82 1.50
C VAL A 54 14.20 1.53 1.54
N ASP A 55 14.52 2.27 0.49
CA ASP A 55 15.79 3.00 0.40
C ASP A 55 15.84 4.16 1.39
N ASP A 56 14.74 4.93 1.46
CA ASP A 56 14.62 6.11 2.32
C ASP A 56 13.25 6.18 3.00
N VAL A 57 13.20 6.84 4.17
CA VAL A 57 11.95 7.17 4.87
C VAL A 57 12.00 8.64 5.27
N MET A 58 10.93 9.36 4.96
CA MET A 58 10.74 10.78 5.23
C MET A 58 9.37 11.01 5.86
N TYR A 59 9.06 12.25 6.23
CA TYR A 59 7.74 12.61 6.71
C TYR A 59 6.81 13.08 5.60
N VAL A 60 5.50 12.86 5.74
CA VAL A 60 4.50 13.25 4.74
C VAL A 60 4.48 14.76 4.47
N ASP A 61 4.79 15.58 5.47
CA ASP A 61 4.90 17.03 5.30
C ASP A 61 6.11 17.47 4.46
N GLU A 62 7.09 16.59 4.25
CA GLU A 62 8.26 16.81 3.40
C GLU A 62 8.03 16.34 1.95
N LEU A 63 6.88 15.70 1.66
CA LEU A 63 6.56 15.20 0.31
C LEU A 63 6.54 16.30 -0.77
N PRO A 64 5.90 17.48 -0.55
CA PRO A 64 5.90 18.54 -1.56
C PRO A 64 7.30 19.02 -1.92
N ASP A 65 8.16 19.19 -0.90
CA ASP A 65 9.55 19.61 -1.07
C ASP A 65 10.36 18.54 -1.81
N PHE A 66 10.20 17.27 -1.43
CA PHE A 66 10.85 16.15 -2.10
C PHE A 66 10.49 16.08 -3.59
N VAL A 67 9.21 16.22 -3.93
CA VAL A 67 8.78 16.16 -5.34
C VAL A 67 9.33 17.34 -6.11
N ARG A 68 9.25 18.56 -5.56
CA ARG A 68 9.81 19.76 -6.20
C ARG A 68 11.30 19.60 -6.49
N ASP A 69 12.08 19.20 -5.49
CA ASP A 69 13.53 19.05 -5.64
C ASP A 69 13.89 18.00 -6.72
N ARG A 70 13.08 16.94 -6.87
CA ARG A 70 13.25 15.95 -7.94
C ARG A 70 12.86 16.46 -9.32
N MET A 71 11.79 17.25 -9.39
CA MET A 71 11.32 17.84 -10.64
C MET A 71 12.28 18.92 -11.15
N ASP A 72 12.86 19.72 -10.24
CA ASP A 72 13.84 20.77 -10.56
C ASP A 72 15.23 20.21 -10.91
N ALA A 73 15.62 19.07 -10.34
CA ALA A 73 16.91 18.43 -10.59
C ALA A 73 16.99 17.71 -11.94
N ALA A 74 15.85 17.48 -12.61
CA ALA A 74 15.86 16.81 -13.89
C ALA A 74 16.40 17.71 -15.00
N PRO A 75 17.26 17.17 -15.89
CA PRO A 75 17.79 17.94 -17.01
C PRO A 75 16.62 18.41 -17.89
N ALA A 76 16.72 19.65 -18.37
CA ALA A 76 15.80 20.28 -19.32
C ALA A 76 15.84 19.63 -20.72
N SER A 77 15.71 18.30 -20.76
CA SER A 77 15.37 17.58 -21.98
C SER A 77 13.89 17.80 -22.27
N GLU A 78 13.51 17.76 -23.54
CA GLU A 78 12.16 18.07 -24.05
C GLU A 78 11.05 17.13 -23.54
N LEU A 79 11.34 16.19 -22.64
CA LEU A 79 10.32 15.44 -21.90
C LEU A 79 9.98 16.17 -20.59
N GLU A 80 8.76 16.70 -20.51
CA GLU A 80 8.15 17.06 -19.24
C GLU A 80 8.14 15.82 -18.32
N LEU A 81 8.72 15.96 -17.12
CA LEU A 81 8.59 14.93 -16.10
C LEU A 81 7.11 14.78 -15.72
N GLU A 82 6.61 13.54 -15.81
CA GLU A 82 5.23 13.21 -15.52
C GLU A 82 5.13 12.39 -14.23
N LEU A 83 4.25 12.81 -13.31
CA LEU A 83 3.92 12.06 -12.11
C LEU A 83 2.90 10.97 -12.44
N TYR A 84 3.30 9.72 -12.25
CA TYR A 84 2.38 8.59 -12.38
C TYR A 84 1.63 8.34 -11.07
N LEU A 85 0.33 8.61 -11.09
CA LEU A 85 -0.56 8.45 -9.94
C LEU A 85 -1.52 7.27 -10.15
N TYR A 86 -2.02 6.68 -9.07
CA TYR A 86 -2.94 5.54 -9.17
C TYR A 86 -4.40 6.03 -9.21
N GLY A 87 -5.02 6.13 -10.39
CA GLY A 87 -6.38 6.66 -10.53
C GLY A 87 -7.33 5.93 -11.49
N GLY A 88 -6.99 4.72 -11.93
CA GLY A 88 -7.88 3.93 -12.80
C GLY A 88 -9.10 3.33 -12.10
N THR A 89 -10.09 2.88 -12.88
CA THR A 89 -11.37 2.35 -12.37
C THR A 89 -11.31 0.83 -12.15
N ASN A 90 -11.79 0.37 -11.00
CA ASN A 90 -11.97 -1.06 -10.74
C ASN A 90 -13.14 -1.62 -11.57
N SER A 91 -12.91 -2.69 -12.32
CA SER A 91 -13.89 -3.27 -13.25
C SER A 91 -15.10 -3.93 -12.58
N ASP A 92 -14.95 -4.43 -11.35
CA ASP A 92 -16.01 -5.16 -10.65
C ASP A 92 -16.99 -4.21 -9.95
N SER A 93 -16.45 -3.19 -9.28
CA SER A 93 -17.22 -2.22 -8.50
C SER A 93 -17.60 -0.96 -9.29
N GLY A 94 -16.90 -0.66 -10.38
CA GLY A 94 -16.98 0.62 -11.08
C GLY A 94 -16.40 1.80 -10.29
N ALA A 95 -15.82 1.57 -9.11
CA ALA A 95 -15.27 2.61 -8.26
C ALA A 95 -13.97 3.17 -8.87
N PRO A 96 -13.79 4.50 -8.95
CA PRO A 96 -12.54 5.09 -9.37
C PRO A 96 -11.47 4.90 -8.30
N GLY A 97 -10.24 4.62 -8.73
CA GLY A 97 -9.07 4.76 -7.88
C GLY A 97 -8.90 6.21 -7.45
N ILE A 98 -8.47 6.44 -6.22
CA ILE A 98 -8.23 7.78 -5.68
C ILE A 98 -6.74 8.08 -5.88
N PRO A 99 -6.37 9.00 -6.80
CA PRO A 99 -4.99 9.42 -6.97
C PRO A 99 -4.45 10.02 -5.68
N ALA A 100 -3.16 9.86 -5.44
CA ALA A 100 -2.49 10.59 -4.38
C ALA A 100 -2.51 12.09 -4.70
N SER A 101 -2.74 12.91 -3.68
CA SER A 101 -2.68 14.36 -3.76
C SER A 101 -1.82 14.92 -2.64
N PHE A 102 -1.14 16.02 -2.93
CA PHE A 102 -0.32 16.77 -1.97
C PHE A 102 -0.30 18.24 -2.39
N GLU A 103 0.14 19.11 -1.48
CA GLU A 103 0.23 20.55 -1.76
C GLU A 103 1.15 20.83 -2.94
N GLY A 104 0.67 21.60 -3.92
CA GLY A 104 1.43 21.94 -5.12
C GLY A 104 1.46 20.83 -6.18
N SER A 105 0.74 19.72 -5.99
CA SER A 105 0.64 18.64 -6.99
C SER A 105 0.04 19.09 -8.32
N GLU A 106 -0.75 20.16 -8.33
CA GLU A 106 -1.34 20.80 -9.52
C GLU A 106 -0.31 21.46 -10.45
N ASN A 107 0.92 21.67 -9.98
CA ASN A 107 1.99 22.30 -10.76
C ASN A 107 2.72 21.31 -11.69
N TYR A 108 2.38 20.02 -11.63
CA TYR A 108 3.07 18.97 -12.38
C TYR A 108 2.11 18.27 -13.35
N ALA A 109 2.64 17.82 -14.48
CA ALA A 109 1.91 16.91 -15.36
C ALA A 109 1.68 15.57 -14.63
N THR A 110 0.45 15.06 -14.66
CA THR A 110 0.09 13.79 -13.99
C THR A 110 -0.60 12.84 -14.95
N ASP A 111 -0.22 11.56 -14.91
CA ASP A 111 -0.95 10.47 -15.56
C ASP A 111 -1.48 9.49 -14.51
N THR A 112 -2.79 9.25 -14.55
CA THR A 112 -3.49 8.40 -13.57
C THR A 112 -3.78 6.97 -14.07
N ILE A 113 -3.47 6.68 -15.34
CA ILE A 113 -3.89 5.49 -16.06
C ILE A 113 -2.75 4.50 -16.23
N LYS A 114 -1.55 4.96 -16.61
CA LYS A 114 -0.38 4.12 -16.90
C LYS A 114 0.02 3.31 -15.67
N LEU A 115 0.12 3.94 -14.49
CA LEU A 115 0.44 3.24 -13.25
C LEU A 115 -0.62 2.20 -12.90
N HIS A 116 -1.90 2.55 -13.03
CA HIS A 116 -3.00 1.62 -12.78
C HIS A 116 -2.88 0.37 -13.66
N ARG A 117 -2.66 0.55 -14.97
CA ARG A 117 -2.52 -0.59 -15.91
C ARG A 117 -1.30 -1.44 -15.59
N ALA A 118 -0.14 -0.81 -15.37
CA ALA A 118 1.09 -1.54 -15.04
C ALA A 118 0.94 -2.36 -13.76
N LEU A 119 0.44 -1.76 -12.67
CA LEU A 119 0.26 -2.46 -11.41
C LEU A 119 -0.82 -3.54 -11.47
N HIS A 120 -1.87 -3.33 -12.27
CA HIS A 120 -2.89 -4.36 -12.46
C HIS A 120 -2.27 -5.62 -13.08
N GLU A 121 -1.51 -5.49 -14.16
CA GLU A 121 -0.82 -6.62 -14.79
C GLU A 121 0.18 -7.30 -13.83
N CYS A 122 0.93 -6.52 -13.06
CA CYS A 122 1.83 -7.08 -12.03
C CYS A 122 1.07 -7.90 -10.97
N ARG A 123 -0.13 -7.49 -10.55
CA ARG A 123 -0.95 -8.21 -9.56
C ARG A 123 -1.64 -9.46 -10.12
N VAL A 124 -1.76 -9.58 -11.44
CA VAL A 124 -2.31 -10.78 -12.09
C VAL A 124 -1.34 -11.97 -11.98
N ILE A 125 -0.03 -11.72 -12.06
CA ILE A 125 0.99 -12.78 -12.02
C ILE A 125 1.65 -12.79 -10.64
N LYS A 126 1.45 -13.88 -9.89
CA LYS A 126 1.88 -13.97 -8.49
C LYS A 126 3.33 -14.41 -8.44
N SER A 127 4.15 -13.73 -7.64
CA SER A 127 5.50 -14.19 -7.31
C SER A 127 5.45 -15.47 -6.45
N PRO A 128 6.56 -16.24 -6.39
CA PRO A 128 6.63 -17.42 -5.51
C PRO A 128 6.30 -17.10 -4.04
N ALA A 129 6.78 -15.97 -3.52
CA ALA A 129 6.51 -15.53 -2.15
C ALA A 129 5.01 -15.23 -1.91
N GLU A 130 4.35 -14.57 -2.85
CA GLU A 130 2.90 -14.32 -2.77
C GLU A 130 2.10 -15.63 -2.84
N ILE A 131 2.51 -16.57 -3.70
CA ILE A 131 1.87 -17.89 -3.79
C ILE A 131 1.98 -18.62 -2.44
N ASP A 132 3.11 -18.52 -1.75
CA ASP A 132 3.29 -19.17 -0.45
C ASP A 132 2.37 -18.56 0.62
N VAL A 133 2.20 -17.23 0.63
CA VAL A 133 1.20 -16.56 1.48
C VAL A 133 -0.22 -17.02 1.13
N LEU A 134 -0.58 -17.10 -0.15
CA LEU A 134 -1.89 -17.57 -0.59
C LEU A 134 -2.15 -19.02 -0.17
N ARG A 135 -1.16 -19.91 -0.31
CA ARG A 135 -1.25 -21.31 0.16
C ARG A 135 -1.46 -21.38 1.66
N HIS A 136 -0.75 -20.55 2.41
CA HIS A 136 -0.91 -20.48 3.86
C HIS A 136 -2.33 -20.05 4.25
N ALA A 137 -2.84 -18.97 3.62
CA ALA A 137 -4.21 -18.49 3.83
C ALA A 137 -5.25 -19.55 3.46
N SER A 138 -5.11 -20.21 2.31
CA SER A 138 -6.02 -21.29 1.88
C SER A 138 -6.00 -22.48 2.84
N ARG A 139 -4.84 -22.83 3.41
CA ARG A 139 -4.73 -23.90 4.41
C ARG A 139 -5.51 -23.56 5.69
N ILE A 140 -5.37 -22.33 6.19
CA ILE A 140 -6.13 -21.85 7.37
C ILE A 140 -7.63 -21.86 7.07
N ALA A 141 -8.06 -21.22 5.98
CA ALA A 141 -9.47 -21.15 5.60
C ALA A 141 -10.08 -22.55 5.38
N SER A 142 -9.33 -23.47 4.78
CA SER A 142 -9.78 -24.86 4.59
C SER A 142 -9.95 -25.59 5.92
N ALA A 143 -9.05 -25.39 6.88
CA ALA A 143 -9.18 -25.94 8.22
C ALA A 143 -10.41 -25.38 8.96
N ALA A 144 -10.64 -24.06 8.84
CA ALA A 144 -11.82 -23.40 9.39
C ALA A 144 -13.13 -23.93 8.77
N HIS A 145 -13.18 -24.14 7.45
CA HIS A 145 -14.33 -24.76 6.77
C HIS A 145 -14.58 -26.20 7.23
N VAL A 146 -13.53 -27.02 7.37
CA VAL A 146 -13.66 -28.39 7.89
C VAL A 146 -14.24 -28.39 9.30
N GLU A 147 -13.80 -27.46 10.14
CA GLU A 147 -14.31 -27.35 11.51
C GLU A 147 -15.77 -26.89 11.56
N MET A 148 -16.12 -25.88 10.77
CA MET A 148 -17.50 -25.43 10.58
C MET A 148 -18.41 -26.59 10.17
N MET A 149 -18.00 -27.42 9.20
CA MET A 149 -18.75 -28.60 8.75
C MET A 149 -18.89 -29.66 9.86
N ARG A 150 -17.85 -29.87 10.67
CA ARG A 150 -17.88 -30.83 11.79
C ARG A 150 -18.83 -30.39 12.90
N GLN A 151 -18.94 -29.08 13.15
CA GLN A 151 -19.74 -28.52 14.22
C GLN A 151 -21.19 -28.22 13.81
N CYS A 152 -21.50 -28.12 12.51
CA CYS A 152 -22.84 -27.81 12.03
C CYS A 152 -23.89 -28.83 12.49
N ARG A 153 -24.97 -28.35 13.11
CA ARG A 153 -26.11 -29.14 13.60
C ARG A 153 -27.43 -28.43 13.25
N PRO A 154 -28.54 -29.18 13.10
CA PRO A 154 -29.86 -28.57 12.98
C PRO A 154 -30.15 -27.58 14.11
N ASN A 155 -30.90 -26.53 13.80
CA ASN A 155 -31.24 -25.40 14.69
C ASN A 155 -30.09 -24.44 15.04
N MET A 156 -28.92 -24.58 14.41
CA MET A 156 -27.91 -23.53 14.45
C MET A 156 -28.27 -22.38 13.51
N MET A 157 -27.90 -21.16 13.90
CA MET A 157 -27.98 -19.98 13.07
C MET A 157 -26.71 -19.83 12.23
N GLU A 158 -26.82 -19.28 11.02
CA GLU A 158 -25.69 -19.13 10.09
C GLU A 158 -24.51 -18.34 10.69
N TYR A 159 -24.79 -17.29 11.47
CA TYR A 159 -23.74 -16.50 12.14
C TYR A 159 -22.95 -17.31 13.19
N GLN A 160 -23.51 -18.40 13.72
CA GLN A 160 -22.78 -19.26 14.66
C GLN A 160 -21.70 -20.05 13.92
N LEU A 161 -21.98 -20.46 12.68
CA LEU A 161 -21.00 -21.09 11.81
C LEU A 161 -19.94 -20.09 11.34
N GLU A 162 -20.35 -18.86 11.02
CA GLU A 162 -19.42 -17.75 10.75
C GLU A 162 -18.49 -17.51 11.94
N SER A 163 -19.02 -17.46 13.17
CA SER A 163 -18.20 -17.32 14.38
C SER A 163 -17.20 -18.45 14.56
N ILE A 164 -17.57 -19.70 14.22
CA ILE A 164 -16.65 -20.85 14.26
C ILE A 164 -15.56 -20.69 13.21
N PHE A 165 -15.91 -20.21 12.01
CA PHE A 165 -14.96 -19.97 10.93
C PHE A 165 -13.93 -18.89 11.30
N LEU A 166 -14.37 -17.77 11.90
CA LEU A 166 -13.50 -16.65 12.25
C LEU A 166 -12.57 -16.90 13.46
N HIS A 167 -12.91 -17.86 14.33
CA HIS A 167 -12.14 -18.15 15.54
C HIS A 167 -10.97 -19.13 15.32
N ARG A 168 -10.86 -19.73 14.14
CA ARG A 168 -9.97 -20.88 13.88
C ARG A 168 -8.70 -20.57 13.10
#